data_AF-A0A4R5ANZ6-F1
#
_entry.id   AF-A0A4R5ANZ6-F1
#
_cell.length_a   1.000
_cell.length_b   1.000
_cell.length_c   1.000
_cell.angle_alpha   90.00
_cell.angle_beta   90.00
_cell.angle_gamma   90.00
#
_symmetry.space_group_name_H-M   'P 1'
#
loop_
_entity.id
_entity.type
_entity.pdbx_description
1 polymer ?
#
loop_
_entity_poly.entity_id
_entity_poly.type
_entity_poly.pdbx_seq_one_letter_code
_entity_poly.pdbx_strand_id
1 'polypeptide(L)' 'MTDLVLTVDEAAERLRVSRWTLYNLIRSNQLRTIKIGRRRLVPANALADYLDQLTEEAA' A
#
# COMPACT_ATOMS: atom_id res chain seq x y z
N MET A 1 -12.76 -2.20 13.32
CA MET A 1 -13.46 -1.62 12.14
C MET A 1 -12.49 -1.74 10.98
N THR A 2 -12.88 -2.40 9.89
CA THR A 2 -11.98 -2.59 8.74
C THR A 2 -12.06 -1.34 7.87
N ASP A 3 -11.01 -0.52 7.87
CA ASP A 3 -10.98 0.67 7.01
C ASP A 3 -10.92 0.23 5.55
N LEU A 4 -11.74 0.83 4.70
CA LEU A 4 -11.75 0.53 3.26
C LEU A 4 -10.50 1.10 2.56
N VAL A 5 -10.01 2.23 3.07
CA VAL A 5 -8.88 2.97 2.52
C VAL A 5 -8.02 3.51 3.64
N LEU A 6 -6.74 3.66 3.35
CA LEU A 6 -5.69 4.14 4.24
C LEU A 6 -4.99 5.32 3.59
N THR A 7 -4.48 6.24 4.39
CA THR A 7 -3.49 7.20 3.95
C THR A 7 -2.16 6.50 3.66
N VAL A 8 -1.26 7.20 2.98
CA VAL A 8 0.11 6.72 2.73
C VAL A 8 0.83 6.47 4.05
N ASP A 9 0.63 7.32 5.06
CA ASP A 9 1.30 7.16 6.35
C ASP A 9 0.75 5.93 7.12
N GLU A 10 -0.57 5.75 7.17
CA GLU A 10 -1.18 4.56 7.79
C GLU A 10 -0.80 3.25 7.08
N ALA A 11 -0.71 3.26 5.74
CA ALA A 11 -0.27 2.11 4.97
C ALA A 11 1.19 1.74 5.28
N ALA A 12 2.07 2.74 5.43
CA ALA A 12 3.47 2.52 5.77
C ALA A 12 3.61 1.93 7.19
N GLU A 13 2.82 2.43 8.15
CA GLU A 13 2.76 1.89 9.51
C GLU A 13 2.27 0.44 9.53
N ARG A 14 1.23 0.11 8.76
CA ARG A 14 0.69 -1.27 8.68
C ARG A 14 1.66 -2.25 8.04
N LEU A 15 2.37 -1.84 6.99
CA LEU A 15 3.42 -2.66 6.36
C LEU A 15 4.74 -2.66 7.15
N ARG A 16 4.86 -1.87 8.22
CA ARG A 16 6.10 -1.69 9.00
C ARG A 16 7.29 -1.24 8.14
N VAL A 17 7.03 -0.37 7.16
CA VAL A 17 8.06 0.19 6.26
C VAL A 17 8.15 1.71 6.39
N SER A 18 9.25 2.27 5.90
CA SER A 18 9.38 3.73 5.83
C SER A 18 8.41 4.33 4.79
N ARG A 19 8.01 5.59 4.98
CA ARG A 19 7.24 6.33 3.97
C ARG A 19 7.94 6.35 2.61
N TRP A 20 9.27 6.45 2.61
CA TRP A 20 10.07 6.41 1.39
C TRP A 20 9.91 5.08 0.64
N THR A 21 9.99 3.96 1.37
CA THR A 21 9.73 2.63 0.81
C THR A 21 8.35 2.55 0.21
N LEU A 22 7.32 3.02 0.92
CA LEU A 22 5.95 3.00 0.41
C LEU A 22 5.79 3.87 -0.85
N TYR A 23 6.39 5.06 -0.89
CA TYR A 23 6.40 5.89 -2.09
C TYR A 23 7.11 5.22 -3.26
N ASN A 24 8.18 4.46 -3.01
CA ASN A 24 8.83 3.66 -4.05
C ASN A 24 7.90 2.58 -4.59
N LEU A 25 7.18 1.85 -3.74
CA LEU A 25 6.20 0.84 -4.18
C LEU A 25 5.07 1.44 -5.02
N ILE A 26 4.63 2.64 -4.66
CA ILE A 26 3.64 3.40 -5.45
C ILE A 26 4.25 3.82 -6.80
N ARG A 27 5.50 4.30 -6.80
CA ARG A 27 6.20 4.76 -8.00
C ARG A 27 6.57 3.61 -8.95
N SER A 28 6.90 2.44 -8.42
CA SER A 28 7.15 1.21 -9.17
C SER A 28 5.86 0.51 -9.61
N ASN A 29 4.70 1.04 -9.25
CA ASN A 29 3.38 0.47 -9.53
C ASN A 29 3.17 -0.93 -8.93
N GLN A 30 3.95 -1.30 -7.90
CA GLN A 30 3.77 -2.54 -7.14
C GLN A 30 2.67 -2.42 -6.09
N LEU A 31 2.37 -1.21 -5.61
CA LEU A 31 1.27 -0.97 -4.69
C LEU A 31 0.15 -0.15 -5.35
N ARG A 32 -1.05 -0.74 -5.38
CA ARG A 32 -2.24 -0.09 -5.95
C ARG A 32 -2.69 1.07 -5.06
N THR A 33 -2.98 2.20 -5.67
CA THR A 33 -3.47 3.40 -4.96
C THR A 33 -4.57 4.11 -5.73
N ILE A 34 -5.45 4.78 -4.99
CA ILE A 34 -6.57 5.56 -5.52
C ILE A 34 -6.29 7.03 -5.28
N LYS A 35 -6.49 7.86 -6.30
CA LYS A 35 -6.40 9.32 -6.18
C LYS A 35 -7.80 9.90 -6.02
N ILE A 36 -8.08 10.55 -4.89
CA ILE A 36 -9.31 11.29 -4.63
C ILE A 36 -8.97 12.77 -4.50
N GLY A 37 -9.25 13.53 -5.56
CA GLY A 37 -8.87 14.94 -5.66
C GLY A 37 -7.35 15.14 -5.54
N ARG A 38 -6.92 15.82 -4.48
CA ARG A 38 -5.49 16.07 -4.18
C ARG A 38 -4.84 14.98 -3.33
N ARG A 39 -5.62 14.07 -2.74
CA ARG A 39 -5.12 13.04 -1.82
C ARG A 39 -4.95 11.71 -2.56
N ARG A 40 -3.88 10.99 -2.20
CA ARG A 40 -3.68 9.59 -2.59
C ARG A 40 -3.98 8.71 -1.39
N LEU A 41 -4.80 7.69 -1.61
CA LEU A 41 -5.19 6.70 -0.62
C LEU A 41 -4.80 5.31 -1.11
N VAL A 42 -4.53 4.42 -0.16
CA VAL A 42 -4.18 3.02 -0.37
C VAL A 42 -5.38 2.18 0.05
N PRO A 43 -6.02 1.43 -0.85
CA PRO A 43 -7.06 0.49 -0.47
C PRO A 43 -6.51 -0.54 0.53
N ALA A 44 -7.28 -0.90 1.55
CA ALA A 44 -6.79 -1.87 2.54
C ALA A 44 -6.51 -3.26 1.93
N ASN A 45 -7.30 -3.67 0.93
CA ASN A 45 -7.06 -4.90 0.18
C ASN A 45 -5.78 -4.86 -0.65
N ALA A 46 -5.32 -3.67 -1.10
CA ALA A 46 -4.08 -3.56 -1.85
C ALA A 46 -2.85 -3.93 -1.01
N LEU A 47 -2.92 -3.80 0.33
CA LEU A 47 -1.86 -4.26 1.21
C LEU A 47 -1.80 -5.79 1.28
N ALA A 48 -2.96 -6.45 1.38
CA ALA A 48 -3.05 -7.91 1.40
C ALA A 48 -2.54 -8.50 0.08
N ASP A 49 -3.06 -8.02 -1.05
CA ASP A 49 -2.64 -8.47 -2.38
C ASP A 49 -1.12 -8.30 -2.59
N TYR A 50 -0.54 -7.20 -2.10
CA TYR A 50 0.90 -6.97 -2.21
C TYR A 50 1.71 -7.98 -1.37
N LEU A 51 1.24 -8.33 -0.17
CA LEU A 51 1.89 -9.36 0.65
C LEU A 51 1.75 -10.75 0.00
N ASP A 52 0.58 -11.07 -0.55
CA ASP A 52 0.34 -12.33 -1.24
C ASP A 52 1.30 -12.47 -2.44
N GLN A 53 1.43 -11.43 -3.26
CA GLN A 53 2.40 -11.38 -4.36
C GLN A 53 3.84 -11.60 -3.90
N LEU A 54 4.27 -10.94 -2.81
CA LEU A 54 5.61 -11.14 -2.26
C LEU A 54 5.84 -12.57 -1.76
N THR A 55 4.82 -13.20 -1.17
CA THR A 55 4.92 -14.59 -0.71
C THR A 55 4.95 -15.59 -1.85
N GLU A 56 4.23 -15.33 -2.95
CA GLU A 56 4.29 -16.15 -4.16
C GLU A 56 5.63 -16.01 -4.88
N GLU A 57 6.20 -14.81 -4.98
CA GLU A 57 7.53 -14.58 -5.59
C GLU A 57 8.68 -15.21 -4.79
N ALA A 58 8.50 -15.37 -3.47
CA ALA A 58 9.51 -15.96 -2.59
C ALA A 58 9.45 -17.49 -2.50
N ALA A 59 8.42 -18.12 -3.06
CA ALA A 59 8.21 -19.57 -3.09
C ALA A 59 8.83 -20.23 -4.33
#